data_AF-A0A524Q2G0-F1
#
_entry.id   AF-A0A524Q2G0-F1
#
_cell.length_a   1.000
_cell.length_b   1.000
_cell.length_c   1.000
_cell.angle_alpha   90.00
_cell.angle_beta   90.00
_cell.angle_gamma   90.00
#
_symmetry.space_group_name_H-M   'P 1'
#
loop_
_entity.id
_entity.type
_entity.pdbx_description
1 polymer ?
#
loop_
_entity_poly.entity_id
_entity_poly.type
_entity_poly.pdbx_seq_one_letter_code
_entity_poly.pdbx_strand_id
1 'polypeptide(L)'
;MKLHDLHPAEGAKKSRNRVGRGISHGQGKTAGRGMKGQNSRSGGGVPAYFEGGALPLVRKLPFVRGYKFFNPYRVEFLPVNVDD
;
A
#
# COMPACT_ATOMS: atom_id res chain seq x y z
N MET A 1 -25.11 25.95 15.55
CA MET A 1 -23.80 26.28 14.94
C MET A 1 -24.04 27.15 13.73
N LYS A 2 -23.43 28.33 13.68
CA LYS A 2 -23.39 29.16 12.49
C LYS A 2 -22.14 28.80 11.68
N LEU A 3 -22.08 29.23 10.42
CA LEU A 3 -20.96 28.89 9.51
C LEU A 3 -19.57 29.33 10.06
N HIS A 4 -19.52 30.40 10.86
CA HIS A 4 -18.28 30.91 11.46
C HIS A 4 -17.83 30.17 12.73
N ASP A 5 -18.70 29.35 13.32
CA ASP A 5 -18.37 28.58 14.53
C ASP A 5 -17.70 27.23 14.20
N LEU A 6 -17.60 26.90 12.91
CA LEU A 6 -17.06 25.63 12.44
C LEU A 6 -15.54 25.64 12.49
N HIS A 7 -14.96 24.98 13.50
CA HIS A 7 -13.54 24.65 13.54
C HIS A 7 -13.34 23.14 13.49
N PRO A 8 -12.24 22.64 12.91
CA PRO A 8 -11.89 21.23 13.03
C PRO A 8 -11.59 20.88 14.50
N ALA A 9 -11.82 19.62 14.88
CA ALA A 9 -11.31 19.09 16.14
C ALA A 9 -9.77 19.16 16.17
N GLU A 10 -9.20 19.22 17.37
CA GLU A 10 -7.75 19.29 17.54
C GLU A 10 -7.06 18.08 16.86
N GLY A 11 -6.01 18.36 16.10
CA GLY A 11 -5.28 17.33 15.35
C GLY A 11 -5.98 16.78 14.09
N ALA A 12 -7.23 17.15 13.81
CA ALA A 12 -7.98 16.63 12.66
C ALA A 12 -7.39 17.07 11.31
N LYS A 13 -6.65 18.18 11.26
CA LYS A 13 -5.97 18.67 10.05
C LYS A 13 -4.49 18.92 10.31
N LYS A 14 -3.63 18.36 9.45
CA LYS A 14 -2.19 18.61 9.41
C LYS A 14 -1.84 19.29 8.08
N SER A 15 -0.88 20.21 8.11
CA SER A 15 -0.40 20.86 6.89
C SER A 15 0.34 19.83 6.01
N ARG A 16 0.11 19.88 4.69
CA ARG A 16 0.82 19.00 3.76
C ARG A 16 2.29 19.40 3.65
N ASN A 17 3.17 18.41 3.58
CA ASN A 17 4.56 18.68 3.26
C ASN A 17 4.71 19.07 1.79
N ARG A 18 5.18 20.29 1.51
CA ARG A 18 5.49 20.77 0.15
C ARG A 18 6.98 20.64 -0.13
N VAL A 19 7.37 19.55 -0.76
CA VAL A 19 8.77 19.27 -1.12
C VAL A 19 9.33 20.29 -2.12
N GLY A 20 10.65 20.49 -2.14
CA GLY A 20 11.33 21.38 -3.09
C GLY A 20 11.22 22.88 -2.79
N ARG A 21 10.85 23.28 -1.56
CA ARG A 21 10.70 24.69 -1.14
C ARG A 21 11.88 25.19 -0.29
N GLY A 22 13.09 25.04 -0.83
CA GLY A 22 14.33 25.42 -0.14
C GLY A 22 14.79 24.40 0.91
N ILE A 23 16.04 24.54 1.35
CA ILE A 23 16.70 23.56 2.23
C ILE A 23 16.11 23.58 3.64
N SER A 24 15.74 24.77 4.14
CA SER A 24 15.17 24.95 5.49
C SER A 24 13.82 24.25 5.69
N HIS A 25 13.05 24.04 4.61
CA HIS A 25 11.76 23.33 4.64
C HIS A 25 11.92 21.79 4.77
N GLY A 26 13.14 21.28 4.98
CA GLY A 26 13.44 19.87 5.18
C GLY A 26 13.64 19.09 3.89
N GLN A 27 12.59 18.92 3.08
CA GLN A 27 12.63 18.14 1.83
C GLN A 27 13.06 19.00 0.63
N GLY A 28 14.13 19.78 0.79
CA GLY A 28 14.62 20.79 -0.15
C GLY A 28 15.28 20.23 -1.41
N LYS A 29 16.62 20.32 -1.47
CA LYS A 29 17.48 20.15 -2.67
C LYS A 29 17.16 18.93 -3.54
N THR A 30 16.83 17.79 -2.92
CA THR A 30 16.57 16.52 -3.62
C THR A 30 15.13 16.03 -3.46
N ALA A 31 14.25 16.81 -2.85
CA ALA A 31 12.88 16.40 -2.51
C ALA A 31 12.79 15.05 -1.76
N GLY A 32 13.84 14.68 -1.02
CA GLY A 32 13.93 13.41 -0.30
C GLY A 32 14.31 12.19 -1.16
N ARG A 33 14.60 12.38 -2.45
CA ARG A 33 14.90 11.29 -3.40
C ARG A 33 16.39 10.92 -3.49
N GLY A 34 17.26 11.63 -2.76
CA GLY A 34 18.71 11.43 -2.82
C GLY A 34 19.34 12.00 -4.11
N MET A 35 20.53 11.49 -4.47
CA MET A 35 21.27 11.92 -5.67
C MET A 35 20.73 11.24 -6.94
N LYS A 36 21.63 10.70 -7.78
CA LYS A 36 21.28 10.01 -9.03
C LYS A 36 20.89 8.57 -8.71
N GLY A 37 19.97 8.00 -9.48
CA GLY A 37 19.54 6.61 -9.37
C GLY A 37 18.22 6.41 -10.12
N GLN A 38 17.84 5.16 -10.38
CA GLN A 38 16.59 4.87 -11.09
C GLN A 38 15.36 5.47 -10.38
N ASN A 39 15.30 5.36 -9.05
CA ASN A 39 14.18 5.84 -8.23
C ASN A 39 14.16 7.36 -8.02
N SER A 40 15.22 8.09 -8.38
CA SER A 40 15.21 9.56 -8.32
C SER A 40 14.78 10.21 -9.63
N ARG A 41 14.63 9.43 -10.72
CA ARG A 41 14.12 9.89 -12.02
C ARG A 41 12.59 9.95 -12.03
N SER A 42 12.05 10.79 -12.90
CA SER A 42 10.62 10.81 -13.22
C SER A 42 10.23 9.57 -14.05
N GLY A 43 9.10 8.96 -13.74
CA GLY A 43 8.55 7.83 -14.49
C GLY A 43 8.24 6.61 -13.62
N GLY A 44 8.06 5.46 -14.27
CA GLY A 44 7.87 4.17 -13.60
C GLY A 44 9.16 3.73 -12.92
N GLY A 45 9.08 3.45 -11.63
CA GLY A 45 10.19 2.91 -10.84
C GLY A 45 10.37 1.40 -11.06
N VAL A 46 11.14 0.79 -10.16
CA VAL A 46 11.29 -0.66 -10.10
C VAL A 46 9.98 -1.30 -9.64
N PRO A 47 9.46 -2.35 -10.32
CA PRO A 47 8.28 -3.08 -9.85
C PRO A 47 8.46 -3.61 -8.42
N ALA A 48 7.41 -3.58 -7.60
CA ALA A 48 7.49 -3.96 -6.18
C ALA A 48 8.04 -5.39 -5.94
N TYR A 49 7.82 -6.30 -6.90
CA TYR A 49 8.27 -7.69 -6.82
C TYR A 49 9.65 -7.94 -7.45
N PHE A 50 10.31 -6.92 -7.99
CA PHE A 50 11.58 -7.10 -8.70
C PHE A 50 12.78 -7.08 -7.75
N GLU A 51 13.55 -8.17 -7.74
CA GLU A 51 14.74 -8.36 -6.89
C GLU A 51 16.05 -8.20 -7.68
N GLY A 52 16.16 -7.18 -8.54
CA GLY A 52 17.43 -6.86 -9.22
C GLY A 52 17.87 -7.86 -10.30
N GLY A 53 16.96 -8.70 -10.80
CA GLY A 53 17.23 -9.74 -11.80
C GLY A 53 17.20 -11.16 -11.24
N ALA A 54 17.19 -11.32 -9.90
CA ALA A 54 16.91 -12.60 -9.27
C ALA A 54 15.44 -13.01 -9.47
N LEU A 55 15.17 -14.31 -9.34
CA LEU A 55 13.79 -14.82 -9.28
C LEU A 55 13.08 -14.21 -8.06
N PRO A 56 11.96 -13.49 -8.23
CA PRO A 56 11.22 -12.90 -7.11
C PRO A 56 10.81 -13.93 -6.06
N LEU A 57 10.77 -13.52 -4.78
CA LEU A 57 10.33 -14.36 -3.65
C LEU A 57 8.99 -15.05 -3.91
N VAL A 58 8.04 -14.33 -4.51
CA VAL A 58 6.70 -14.85 -4.86
C VAL A 58 6.74 -16.04 -5.84
N ARG A 59 7.84 -16.21 -6.58
CA ARG A 59 8.09 -17.36 -7.45
C ARG A 59 9.02 -18.41 -6.82
N LYS A 60 9.80 -18.04 -5.81
CA LYS A 60 10.66 -18.97 -5.05
C LYS A 60 9.84 -19.81 -4.06
N LEU A 61 8.79 -19.21 -3.47
CA LEU A 61 7.94 -19.90 -2.51
C LEU A 61 7.02 -20.91 -3.21
N PRO A 62 6.77 -22.09 -2.60
CA PRO A 62 5.78 -23.01 -3.12
C PRO A 62 4.39 -22.39 -3.06
N PHE A 63 3.51 -22.82 -3.97
CA PHE A 63 2.11 -22.40 -3.91
C PHE A 63 1.46 -22.83 -2.59
N VAL A 64 0.64 -21.94 -2.03
CA VAL A 64 -0.14 -22.25 -0.82
C VAL A 64 -1.02 -23.47 -1.09
N ARG A 65 -0.91 -24.48 -0.23
CA ARG A 65 -1.72 -25.71 -0.33
C ARG A 65 -3.21 -25.36 -0.25
N GLY A 66 -3.99 -25.81 -1.23
CA GLY A 66 -5.45 -25.62 -1.28
C GLY A 66 -5.92 -24.30 -1.89
N TYR A 67 -5.02 -23.34 -2.15
CA TYR A 67 -5.38 -22.09 -2.85
C TYR A 67 -5.73 -22.41 -4.31
N LYS A 68 -6.96 -22.08 -4.73
CA LYS A 68 -7.64 -22.47 -5.99
C LYS A 68 -8.17 -23.91 -6.10
N PHE A 69 -7.82 -24.81 -5.18
CA PHE A 69 -8.35 -26.19 -5.17
C PHE A 69 -9.54 -26.38 -4.22
N PHE A 70 -9.76 -25.44 -3.30
CA PHE A 70 -10.97 -25.34 -2.49
C PHE A 70 -11.78 -24.13 -2.94
N ASN A 71 -13.08 -24.30 -3.17
CA ASN A 71 -13.97 -23.19 -3.48
C ASN A 71 -14.20 -22.36 -2.19
N PRO A 72 -13.64 -21.15 -2.06
CA PRO A 72 -13.78 -20.34 -0.84
C PRO A 72 -15.23 -19.88 -0.60
N TYR A 73 -16.09 -19.96 -1.61
CA TYR A 73 -17.51 -19.62 -1.53
C TYR A 73 -18.40 -20.85 -1.32
N ARG A 74 -17.81 -22.02 -1.02
CA ARG A 74 -18.60 -23.20 -0.70
C ARG A 74 -19.33 -22.96 0.63
N VAL A 75 -20.65 -22.81 0.55
CA VAL A 75 -21.52 -22.83 1.73
C VAL A 75 -21.72 -24.29 2.11
N GLU A 76 -21.34 -24.65 3.33
CA GLU A 76 -21.58 -25.98 3.89
C GLU A 76 -22.99 -26.01 4.49
N PHE A 77 -23.81 -26.96 4.05
CA PHE A 77 -25.13 -27.21 4.61
C PHE A 77 -25.04 -28.35 5.62
N LEU A 78 -25.79 -28.22 6.73
CA LEU A 78 -25.95 -29.31 7.69
C LEU A 78 -26.87 -30.37 7.05
N PRO A 79 -26.45 -31.64 6.92
CA PRO A 79 -27.37 -32.68 6.50
C PRO A 79 -28.42 -32.87 7.60
N VAL A 80 -29.69 -32.66 7.25
CA VAL A 80 -30.83 -32.96 8.13
C VAL A 80 -31.45 -34.25 7.61
N ASN A 81 -31.44 -35.28 8.44
CA ASN A 81 -32.12 -36.55 8.14
C ASN A 81 -33.62 -36.38 8.35
N VAL A 82 -34.43 -37.05 7.52
CA VAL A 82 -35.89 -36.88 7.49
C VAL A 82 -36.64 -38.00 8.25
N ASP A 83 -35.92 -38.94 8.87
CA ASP A 83 -36.46 -39.90 9.82
C ASP A 83 -35.54 -39.97 11.06
N ASP A 84 -36.12 -40.34 12.21
CA ASP A 84 -35.53 -40.35 13.56
C ASP A 84 -34.06 -40.85 13.64
#